data_AF-A0A920VL43-F1
#
_entry.id   AF-A0A920VL43-F1
#
_cell.length_a   1.000
_cell.length_b   1.000
_cell.length_c   1.000
_cell.angle_alpha   90.00
_cell.angle_beta   90.00
_cell.angle_gamma   90.00
#
_symmetry.space_group_name_H-M   'P 1'
#
loop_
_entity.id
_entity.type
_entity.pdbx_description
1 polymer ?
#
loop_
_entity_poly.entity_id
_entity_poly.type
_entity_poly.pdbx_seq_one_letter_code
_entity_poly.pdbx_strand_id
1 'polypeptide(L)'
;MVRCGPSCAMGLIEAHQLGRLAYLPRVWAVQAAGCAPFDRAWKGLDHDNVPQAVLCDAQDRADELMYPWENPHSLATGILDDVTYDWQGVVRAMLETGGGSIVARESEIRQAHQLTDGQPVAVEPTGSAGLAGVLAAQRLGQLTNSGRPAVLLTGRSRHPRRTMARVTGLPGNRKSC
;
A
#
# COMPACT_ATOMS: atom_id res chain seq x y z
N MET A 1 7.37 3.59 -8.27
CA MET A 1 6.71 2.82 -7.20
C MET A 1 5.22 2.92 -7.41
N VAL A 2 4.52 1.78 -7.55
CA VAL A 2 3.06 1.70 -7.63
C VAL A 2 2.58 0.67 -6.61
N ARG A 3 1.62 1.04 -5.74
CA ARG A 3 0.90 0.07 -4.89
C ARG A 3 -0.16 -0.63 -5.73
N CYS A 4 0.03 -1.92 -5.97
CA CYS A 4 -0.81 -2.73 -6.84
C CYS A 4 -0.90 -4.16 -6.34
N GLY A 5 -2.09 -4.77 -6.44
CA GLY A 5 -2.22 -6.23 -6.42
C GLY A 5 -1.65 -6.85 -7.70
N PRO A 6 -1.64 -8.19 -7.82
CA PRO A 6 -0.99 -8.88 -8.94
C PRO A 6 -1.64 -8.52 -10.28
N SER A 7 -2.96 -8.26 -10.32
CA SER A 7 -3.68 -7.87 -11.53
C SER A 7 -3.16 -6.57 -12.16
N CYS A 8 -2.90 -5.54 -11.35
CA CYS A 8 -2.38 -4.28 -11.87
C CYS A 8 -0.92 -4.41 -12.31
N ALA A 9 -0.14 -5.26 -11.66
CA ALA A 9 1.23 -5.55 -12.09
C ALA A 9 1.24 -6.25 -13.45
N MET A 10 0.38 -7.24 -13.65
CA MET A 10 0.21 -7.93 -14.94
C MET A 10 -0.15 -6.96 -16.06
N GLY A 11 -1.07 -6.02 -15.83
CA GLY A 11 -1.42 -5.00 -16.82
C GLY A 11 -0.24 -4.07 -17.18
N LEU A 12 0.62 -3.73 -16.22
CA LEU A 12 1.83 -2.93 -16.46
C LEU A 12 2.88 -3.73 -17.25
N ILE A 13 3.05 -5.01 -16.92
CA ILE A 13 3.94 -5.94 -17.63
C ILE A 13 3.49 -6.10 -19.08
N GLU A 14 2.21 -6.39 -19.30
CA GLU A 14 1.63 -6.55 -20.64
C GLU A 14 1.74 -5.25 -21.45
N ALA A 15 1.41 -4.10 -20.85
CA ALA A 15 1.56 -2.80 -21.51
C ALA A 15 3.01 -2.51 -21.92
N HIS A 16 3.99 -2.92 -21.10
CA HIS A 16 5.41 -2.80 -21.47
C HIS A 16 5.80 -3.75 -22.60
N GLN A 17 5.39 -5.02 -22.55
CA GLN A 17 5.64 -6.02 -23.59
C GLN A 17 5.05 -5.61 -24.94
N LEU A 18 3.89 -4.97 -24.94
CA LEU A 18 3.23 -4.43 -26.13
C LEU A 18 3.80 -3.06 -26.59
N GLY A 19 4.86 -2.56 -25.95
CA GLY A 19 5.50 -1.28 -26.31
C GLY A 19 4.66 -0.05 -25.98
N ARG A 20 3.62 -0.16 -25.15
CA ARG A 20 2.80 0.98 -24.69
C ARG A 20 3.47 1.77 -23.56
N LEU A 21 4.35 1.12 -22.80
CA LEU A 21 5.19 1.75 -21.80
C LEU A 21 6.65 1.66 -22.21
N ALA A 22 7.35 2.80 -22.22
CA ALA A 22 8.79 2.86 -22.52
C ALA A 22 9.64 2.14 -21.45
N TYR A 23 9.15 2.04 -20.22
CA TYR A 23 9.79 1.35 -19.11
C TYR A 23 8.76 0.64 -18.25
N LEU A 24 9.14 -0.50 -17.67
CA LEU A 24 8.33 -1.21 -16.69
C LEU A 24 8.51 -0.56 -15.30
N PRO A 25 7.46 0.03 -14.70
CA PRO A 25 7.57 0.56 -13.35
C PRO A 25 7.69 -0.57 -12.31
N ARG A 26 8.57 -0.36 -11.32
CA ARG A 26 8.67 -1.22 -10.14
C ARG A 26 7.38 -1.19 -9.33
N VAL A 27 6.79 -2.36 -9.07
CA VAL A 27 5.58 -2.53 -8.25
C VAL A 27 5.96 -2.84 -6.81
N TRP A 28 5.21 -2.29 -5.85
CA TRP A 28 5.50 -2.49 -4.44
C TRP A 28 4.24 -2.94 -3.70
N ALA A 29 4.34 -4.06 -2.99
CA ALA A 29 3.29 -4.54 -2.10
C ALA A 29 3.34 -3.75 -0.80
N VAL A 30 2.23 -3.08 -0.42
CA VAL A 30 2.17 -2.27 0.80
C VAL A 30 1.21 -2.88 1.79
N GLN A 31 1.75 -3.21 2.97
CA GLN A 31 1.01 -3.73 4.11
C GLN A 31 1.13 -2.80 5.33
N ALA A 32 0.20 -2.93 6.28
CA ALA A 32 0.26 -2.23 7.55
C ALA A 32 1.17 -2.99 8.52
N ALA A 33 1.90 -2.29 9.39
CA ALA A 33 2.75 -2.92 10.40
C ALA A 33 2.00 -3.87 11.35
N GLY A 34 0.71 -3.60 11.58
CA GLY A 34 -0.15 -4.48 12.39
C GLY A 34 -0.75 -5.66 11.63
N CYS A 35 -0.49 -5.82 10.32
CA CYS A 35 -0.82 -7.01 9.54
C CYS A 35 0.03 -7.06 8.27
N ALA A 36 1.17 -7.76 8.34
CA ALA A 36 2.12 -7.87 7.23
C ALA A 36 2.59 -9.32 6.95
N PRO A 37 1.68 -10.30 6.80
CA PRO A 37 2.05 -11.70 6.54
C PRO A 37 2.82 -11.88 5.22
N PHE A 38 2.53 -11.06 4.23
CA PHE A 38 3.21 -11.10 2.94
C PHE A 38 4.65 -10.60 3.04
N ASP A 39 4.90 -9.51 3.77
CA ASP A 39 6.26 -9.01 4.01
C ASP A 39 7.12 -10.06 4.73
N ARG A 40 6.54 -10.78 5.68
CA ARG A 40 7.20 -11.90 6.37
C ARG A 40 7.56 -13.01 5.38
N ALA A 41 6.61 -13.47 4.57
CA ALA A 41 6.86 -14.49 3.55
C ALA A 41 7.92 -14.03 2.54
N TRP A 42 7.80 -12.80 2.03
CA TRP A 42 8.74 -12.20 1.08
C TRP A 42 10.17 -12.20 1.63
N LYS A 43 10.38 -11.81 2.89
CA LYS A 43 11.72 -11.84 3.52
C LYS A 43 12.30 -13.24 3.73
N GLY A 44 11.45 -14.26 3.77
CA GLY A 44 11.88 -15.66 3.93
C GLY A 44 12.34 -16.35 2.64
N LEU A 45 12.24 -15.66 1.49
CA LEU A 45 12.67 -16.13 0.17
C LEU A 45 14.11 -15.70 -0.14
N ASP A 46 14.82 -16.55 -0.90
CA ASP A 46 16.16 -16.27 -1.40
C ASP A 46 16.14 -15.41 -2.68
N HIS A 47 16.17 -14.09 -2.53
CA HIS A 47 16.08 -13.14 -3.66
C HIS A 47 17.33 -13.08 -4.54
N ASP A 48 18.46 -13.64 -4.10
CA ASP A 48 19.70 -13.67 -4.88
C ASP A 48 19.71 -14.81 -5.92
N ASN A 49 18.72 -15.70 -5.86
CA ASN A 49 18.56 -16.81 -6.78
C ASN A 49 17.92 -16.40 -8.11
N VAL A 50 17.90 -17.32 -9.08
CA VAL A 50 17.16 -17.11 -10.32
C VAL A 50 15.64 -17.05 -10.04
N PRO A 51 14.87 -16.16 -10.70
CA PRO A 51 13.45 -15.95 -10.37
C PRO A 51 12.60 -17.23 -10.32
N GLN A 52 12.88 -18.19 -11.20
CA GLN A 52 12.17 -19.47 -11.22
C GLN A 52 12.41 -20.30 -9.95
N ALA A 53 13.63 -20.30 -9.41
CA ALA A 53 13.95 -21.01 -8.18
C ALA A 53 13.25 -20.36 -6.97
N VAL A 54 13.19 -19.03 -6.93
CA VAL A 54 12.46 -18.28 -5.90
C VAL A 54 10.97 -18.62 -5.91
N LEU A 55 10.38 -18.76 -7.10
CA LEU A 55 8.98 -19.14 -7.25
C LEU A 55 8.71 -20.59 -6.82
N CYS A 56 9.63 -21.51 -7.13
CA CYS A 56 9.55 -22.89 -6.65
C CYS A 56 9.67 -22.94 -5.11
N ASP A 57 10.62 -22.23 -4.51
CA ASP A 57 10.77 -22.14 -3.04
C ASP A 57 9.50 -21.57 -2.38
N ALA A 58 8.92 -20.52 -2.95
CA ALA A 58 7.65 -19.95 -2.49
C ALA A 58 6.49 -20.95 -2.56
N GLN A 59 6.49 -21.86 -3.54
CA GLN A 59 5.48 -22.91 -3.67
C GLN A 59 5.72 -24.06 -2.69
N ASP A 60 6.96 -24.54 -2.59
CA ASP A 60 7.34 -25.71 -1.79
C ASP A 60 7.21 -25.44 -0.29
N ARG A 61 7.49 -24.21 0.16
CA ARG A 61 7.43 -23.79 1.56
C ARG A 61 6.24 -22.87 1.86
N ALA A 62 5.15 -22.99 1.09
CA ALA A 62 4.03 -22.08 1.19
C ALA A 62 3.43 -22.02 2.60
N ASP A 63 3.23 -23.17 3.24
CA ASP A 63 2.66 -23.27 4.59
C ASP A 63 3.61 -22.74 5.68
N GLU A 64 4.92 -22.78 5.44
CA GLU A 64 5.94 -22.25 6.37
C GLU A 64 6.04 -20.72 6.30
N LEU A 65 5.94 -20.17 5.07
CA LEU A 65 6.14 -18.75 4.81
C LEU A 65 4.86 -17.93 5.04
N MET A 66 3.71 -18.47 4.61
CA MET A 66 2.42 -17.80 4.59
C MET A 66 1.42 -18.50 5.50
N TYR A 67 1.34 -18.03 6.75
CA TYR A 67 0.37 -18.45 7.75
C TYR A 67 -0.32 -17.23 8.37
N PRO A 68 -1.49 -17.40 9.02
CA PRO A 68 -2.27 -16.28 9.56
C PRO A 68 -1.45 -15.33 10.43
N TRP A 69 -1.65 -14.03 10.22
CA TRP A 69 -1.10 -12.99 11.07
C TRP A 69 -1.85 -12.91 12.39
N GLU A 70 -1.13 -12.83 13.51
CA GLU A 70 -1.75 -12.74 14.82
C GLU A 70 -2.26 -11.32 15.09
N ASN A 71 -3.51 -11.22 15.58
CA ASN A 71 -4.13 -9.97 16.02
C ASN A 71 -4.02 -8.81 14.99
N PRO A 72 -4.54 -8.99 13.75
CA PRO A 72 -4.42 -8.00 12.70
C PRO A 72 -5.11 -6.69 13.09
N HIS A 73 -4.38 -5.58 12.99
CA HIS A 73 -4.91 -4.26 13.36
C HIS A 73 -4.31 -3.13 12.51
N SER A 74 -5.16 -2.20 12.09
CA SER A 74 -4.77 -0.92 11.49
C SER A 74 -6.01 -0.05 11.26
N LEU A 75 -5.83 1.26 11.13
CA LEU A 75 -6.85 2.15 10.58
C LEU A 75 -7.22 1.79 9.13
N ALA A 76 -6.29 1.22 8.36
CA ALA A 76 -6.53 0.73 6.99
C ALA A 76 -7.13 -0.69 7.01
N THR A 77 -8.36 -0.81 7.50
CA THR A 77 -8.98 -2.13 7.74
C THR A 77 -9.18 -2.98 6.48
N GLY A 78 -9.33 -2.37 5.31
CA GLY A 78 -9.60 -3.09 4.07
C GLY A 78 -8.37 -3.76 3.43
N ILE A 79 -7.21 -3.72 4.10
CA ILE A 79 -5.98 -4.44 3.69
C ILE A 79 -5.48 -5.39 4.79
N LEU A 80 -6.33 -5.68 5.78
CA LEU A 80 -6.02 -6.56 6.92
C LEU A 80 -6.32 -8.02 6.57
N ASP A 81 -5.72 -8.50 5.49
CA ASP A 81 -5.74 -9.93 5.17
C ASP A 81 -4.68 -10.63 6.03
N ASP A 82 -5.12 -11.45 6.97
CA ASP A 82 -4.25 -12.24 7.86
C ASP A 82 -3.48 -13.32 7.09
N VAL A 83 -4.00 -13.75 5.94
CA VAL A 83 -3.31 -14.50 4.90
C VAL A 83 -3.53 -13.82 3.56
N THR A 84 -2.47 -13.62 2.78
CA THR A 84 -2.58 -13.11 1.41
C THR A 84 -2.76 -14.28 0.44
N TYR A 85 -3.99 -14.55 0.00
CA TYR A 85 -4.34 -15.75 -0.78
C TYR A 85 -3.62 -15.85 -2.14
N ASP A 86 -3.36 -14.73 -2.80
CA ASP A 86 -2.72 -14.65 -4.11
C ASP A 86 -1.22 -14.29 -4.02
N TRP A 87 -0.59 -14.52 -2.86
CA TRP A 87 0.76 -14.03 -2.58
C TRP A 87 1.84 -14.50 -3.54
N GLN A 88 1.79 -15.74 -4.03
CA GLN A 88 2.76 -16.24 -5.02
C GLN A 88 2.69 -15.44 -6.34
N GLY A 89 1.48 -15.00 -6.72
CA GLY A 89 1.30 -14.09 -7.85
C GLY A 89 1.91 -12.70 -7.58
N VAL A 90 1.84 -12.23 -6.34
CA VAL A 90 2.51 -11.00 -5.91
C VAL A 90 4.04 -11.16 -5.93
N VAL A 91 4.58 -12.29 -5.47
CA VAL A 91 6.01 -12.62 -5.55
C VAL A 91 6.48 -12.54 -7.00
N ARG A 92 5.79 -13.24 -7.91
CA ARG A 92 6.08 -13.20 -9.34
C ARG A 92 6.10 -11.79 -9.90
N ALA A 93 5.04 -11.01 -9.62
CA ALA A 93 4.93 -9.63 -10.07
C ALA A 93 6.10 -8.75 -9.60
N MET A 94 6.58 -8.95 -8.37
CA MET A 94 7.70 -8.17 -7.84
C MET A 94 9.04 -8.64 -8.40
N LEU A 95 9.25 -9.94 -8.61
CA LEU A 95 10.44 -10.44 -9.30
C LEU A 95 10.52 -9.89 -10.73
N GLU A 96 9.41 -9.93 -11.49
CA GLU A 96 9.39 -9.44 -12.87
C GLU A 96 9.55 -7.92 -12.98
N THR A 97 8.98 -7.15 -12.05
CA THR A 97 9.07 -5.67 -12.06
C THR A 97 10.29 -5.13 -11.32
N GLY A 98 11.10 -5.99 -10.68
CA GLY A 98 12.17 -5.59 -9.76
C GLY A 98 11.66 -4.88 -8.51
N GLY A 99 10.40 -5.15 -8.13
CA GLY A 99 9.67 -4.57 -7.02
C GLY A 99 10.12 -4.99 -5.62
N GLY A 100 9.20 -4.89 -4.65
CA GLY A 100 9.44 -5.37 -3.29
C GLY A 100 8.30 -5.10 -2.32
N SER A 101 8.44 -5.63 -1.10
CA SER A 101 7.50 -5.42 -0.01
C SER A 101 7.83 -4.16 0.81
N ILE A 102 6.80 -3.41 1.21
CA ILE A 102 6.89 -2.27 2.11
C ILE A 102 5.86 -2.41 3.24
N VAL A 103 6.35 -2.21 4.47
CA VAL A 103 5.52 -2.17 5.66
C VAL A 103 5.40 -0.73 6.16
N ALA A 104 4.17 -0.21 6.13
CA ALA A 104 3.83 1.12 6.62
C ALA A 104 3.44 1.08 8.10
N ARG A 105 4.02 1.99 8.88
CA ARG A 105 3.64 2.22 10.28
C ARG A 105 2.23 2.81 10.35
N GLU A 106 1.57 2.57 11.48
CA GLU A 106 0.24 3.14 11.72
C GLU A 106 0.22 4.68 11.66
N SER A 107 1.32 5.34 12.06
CA SER A 107 1.50 6.78 11.89
C SER A 107 1.55 7.22 10.42
N GLU A 108 2.15 6.41 9.56
CA GLU A 108 2.26 6.69 8.12
C GLU A 108 0.92 6.48 7.42
N ILE A 109 0.12 5.50 7.86
CA ILE A 109 -1.25 5.29 7.39
C ILE A 109 -2.14 6.47 7.77
N ARG A 110 -2.07 6.94 9.02
CA ARG A 110 -2.80 8.13 9.47
C ARG A 110 -2.38 9.38 8.71
N GLN A 111 -1.08 9.59 8.54
CA GLN A 111 -0.54 10.73 7.81
C GLN A 111 -0.96 10.71 6.33
N ALA A 112 -0.87 9.55 5.67
CA ALA A 112 -1.32 9.38 4.30
C ALA A 112 -2.80 9.72 4.13
N HIS A 113 -3.65 9.27 5.06
CA HIS A 113 -5.06 9.62 5.05
C HIS A 113 -5.29 11.14 5.18
N GLN A 114 -4.58 11.80 6.10
CA GLN A 114 -4.66 13.26 6.26
C GLN A 114 -4.18 14.02 5.00
N LEU A 115 -3.13 13.55 4.33
CA LEU A 115 -2.62 14.16 3.10
C LEU A 115 -3.58 14.04 1.90
N THR A 116 -4.59 13.18 1.99
CA THR A 116 -5.66 13.11 0.98
C THR A 116 -6.80 14.10 1.25
N ASP A 117 -6.74 14.88 2.33
CA ASP A 117 -7.71 15.94 2.58
C ASP A 117 -7.67 17.00 1.47
N GLY A 118 -8.85 17.44 1.04
CA GLY A 118 -8.99 18.38 -0.07
C GLY A 118 -8.97 17.73 -1.47
N GLN A 119 -8.73 16.41 -1.57
CA GLN A 119 -8.94 15.69 -2.83
C GLN A 119 -10.44 15.67 -3.21
N PRO A 120 -10.79 15.65 -4.51
CA PRO A 120 -12.19 15.61 -4.96
C PRO A 120 -12.97 14.39 -4.46
N VAL A 121 -12.25 13.32 -4.11
CA VAL A 121 -12.81 12.10 -3.54
C VAL A 121 -12.48 12.07 -2.06
N ALA A 122 -13.48 11.83 -1.22
CA ALA A 122 -13.26 11.54 0.19
C ALA A 122 -12.59 10.17 0.34
N VAL A 123 -11.26 10.12 0.26
CA VAL A 123 -10.47 8.89 0.39
C VAL A 123 -10.57 8.35 1.81
N GLU A 124 -10.79 7.04 1.96
CA GLU A 124 -10.74 6.39 3.27
C GLU A 124 -9.31 5.93 3.62
N PRO A 125 -9.00 5.58 4.88
CA PRO A 125 -7.65 5.17 5.26
C PRO A 125 -7.07 4.04 4.39
N THR A 126 -7.85 2.97 4.13
CA THR A 126 -7.49 1.88 3.21
C THR A 126 -7.10 2.38 1.83
N GLY A 127 -7.92 3.29 1.27
CA GLY A 127 -7.70 3.91 -0.02
C GLY A 127 -6.41 4.71 -0.09
N SER A 128 -6.00 5.33 1.03
CA SER A 128 -4.77 6.10 1.11
C SER A 128 -3.50 5.27 1.41
N ALA A 129 -3.61 3.98 1.72
CA ALA A 129 -2.44 3.21 2.15
C ALA A 129 -1.36 3.02 1.06
N GLY A 130 -1.67 3.27 -0.23
CA GLY A 130 -0.64 3.45 -1.27
C GLY A 130 0.30 4.61 -1.01
N LEU A 131 -0.24 5.74 -0.57
CA LEU A 131 0.54 6.89 -0.15
C LEU A 131 1.31 6.60 1.14
N ALA A 132 0.75 5.83 2.07
CA ALA A 132 1.48 5.38 3.27
C ALA A 132 2.72 4.56 2.91
N GLY A 133 2.64 3.72 1.88
CA GLY A 133 3.80 3.01 1.34
C GLY A 133 4.88 3.95 0.81
N VAL A 134 4.52 5.05 0.14
CA VAL A 134 5.50 6.04 -0.33
C VAL A 134 6.20 6.73 0.84
N LEU A 135 5.44 7.12 1.88
CA LEU A 135 6.02 7.69 3.11
C LEU A 135 6.99 6.70 3.77
N ALA A 136 6.63 5.42 3.85
CA ALA A 136 7.47 4.37 4.37
C ALA A 136 8.73 4.15 3.52
N ALA A 137 8.60 4.12 2.19
CA ALA A 137 9.73 4.00 1.26
C ALA A 137 10.71 5.17 1.40
N GLN A 138 10.19 6.39 1.58
CA GLN A 138 11.00 7.57 1.82
C GLN A 138 11.79 7.43 3.13
N ARG A 139 11.13 7.03 4.22
CA ARG A 139 11.80 6.77 5.50
C ARG A 139 12.88 5.69 5.39
N LEU A 140 12.65 4.66 4.59
CA LEU A 140 13.59 3.55 4.39
C LEU A 140 14.71 3.86 3.38
N GLY A 141 14.71 5.05 2.75
CA GLY A 141 15.69 5.40 1.72
C GLY A 141 15.54 4.59 0.42
N GLN A 142 14.37 4.00 0.19
CA GLN A 142 14.09 3.13 -0.97
C GLN A 142 13.59 3.90 -2.20
N LEU A 143 13.32 5.20 -2.07
CA LEU A 143 13.01 6.08 -3.19
C LEU A 143 14.29 6.69 -3.75
N THR A 144 14.53 6.53 -5.04
CA THR A 144 15.60 7.25 -5.73
C THR A 144 15.17 8.70 -5.97
N ASN A 145 16.12 9.64 -5.92
CA ASN A 145 15.86 11.07 -6.17
C ASN A 145 15.32 11.37 -7.58
N SER A 146 15.45 10.44 -8.52
CA SER A 146 14.95 10.53 -9.90
C SER A 146 13.65 9.77 -10.15
N GLY A 147 13.21 8.94 -9.20
CA GLY A 147 12.02 8.11 -9.34
C GLY A 147 10.74 8.92 -9.17
N ARG A 148 9.74 8.69 -10.03
CA ARG A 148 8.38 9.22 -9.85
C ARG A 148 7.49 8.13 -9.24
N PRO A 149 7.11 8.23 -7.95
CA PRO A 149 6.10 7.35 -7.38
C PRO A 149 4.72 7.70 -7.93
N ALA A 150 3.90 6.68 -8.17
CA ALA A 150 2.47 6.81 -8.48
C ALA A 150 1.69 5.96 -7.48
N VAL A 151 0.58 6.47 -6.96
CA VAL A 151 -0.21 5.75 -5.97
C VAL A 151 -1.65 5.66 -6.44
N LEU A 152 -2.25 4.49 -6.23
CA LEU A 152 -3.68 4.29 -6.47
C LEU A 152 -4.45 4.60 -5.18
N LEU A 153 -5.43 5.49 -5.29
CA LEU A 153 -6.38 5.79 -4.23
C LEU A 153 -7.60 4.88 -4.41
N THR A 154 -7.59 3.72 -3.75
CA THR A 154 -8.48 2.60 -4.11
C THR A 154 -9.85 2.62 -3.42
N GLY A 155 -9.97 3.34 -2.31
CA GLY A 155 -11.16 3.33 -1.44
C GLY A 155 -11.66 4.73 -1.14
N ARG A 156 -12.98 4.91 -1.16
CA ARG A 156 -13.67 6.16 -0.78
C ARG A 156 -14.57 5.93 0.41
N SER A 157 -14.65 6.91 1.29
CA SER A 157 -15.66 6.96 2.34
C SER A 157 -17.04 7.03 1.71
N ARG A 158 -17.92 6.10 2.10
CA ARG A 158 -19.35 6.11 1.74
C ARG A 158 -20.20 6.91 2.73
N HIS A 159 -19.65 7.19 3.91
CA HIS A 159 -20.27 8.08 4.88
C HIS A 159 -19.65 9.46 4.74
N PRO A 160 -20.45 10.52 4.54
CA PRO A 160 -19.93 11.89 4.58
C PRO A 160 -19.24 12.07 5.93
N ARG A 161 -18.00 12.58 5.93
CA ARG A 161 -17.42 13.11 7.18
C ARG A 161 -18.43 14.14 7.69
N ARG A 162 -18.96 13.98 8.91
CA ARG A 162 -19.61 15.10 9.60
C ARG A 162 -18.54 16.17 9.66
N THR A 163 -18.65 17.18 8.80
CA THR A 163 -17.87 18.39 8.93
C THR A 163 -18.19 18.87 10.33
N MET A 164 -17.23 18.73 11.25
CA MET A 164 -17.27 19.49 12.49
C MET A 164 -17.17 20.93 12.02
N ALA A 165 -18.33 21.56 11.82
CA ALA A 165 -18.41 22.99 11.63
C ALA A 165 -17.61 23.57 12.79
N ARG A 166 -16.50 24.27 12.49
CA ARG A 166 -15.89 25.14 13.47
C ARG A 166 -17.02 26.01 13.99
N VAL A 167 -17.37 25.85 15.26
CA VAL A 167 -18.21 26.81 15.96
C VAL A 167 -17.35 28.08 16.05
N THR A 168 -17.38 28.88 15.01
CA THR A 168 -16.91 30.26 15.07
C THR A 168 -17.92 30.98 15.93
N GLY A 169 -17.60 31.12 17.21
CA GLY A 169 -18.35 31.97 18.12
C GLY A 169 -18.43 33.37 17.54
N LEU A 170 -19.63 33.77 17.11
CA LEU A 170 -19.96 35.15 16.81
C LEU A 170 -20.29 35.88 18.13
N PRO A 171 -20.01 37.20 18.23
CA PRO A 171 -19.84 37.89 19.50
C PRO A 171 -21.17 38.10 20.23
N GLY A 172 -21.13 37.96 21.55
CA GLY A 172 -22.22 38.32 22.44
C GLY A 172 -22.66 39.76 22.23
N ASN A 173 -23.93 39.90 21.87
CA ASN A 173 -24.65 41.15 21.71
C ASN A 173 -24.69 41.91 23.05
N ARG A 174 -24.11 43.12 23.12
CA ARG A 174 -24.32 44.03 24.26
C ARG A 174 -25.76 44.54 24.22
N LYS A 175 -26.55 44.12 25.21
CA LYS A 175 -27.59 44.91 25.86
C LYS A 175 -27.16 44.92 27.35
N SER A 176 -27.07 46.04 28.06
CA SER A 176 -28.17 46.92 28.43
C SER A 176 -27.63 48.16 29.16
N CYS A 177 -28.43 49.24 29.16
CA CYS A 177 -28.50 50.36 30.10
C CYS A 177 -27.28 51.28 30.29
#